data_AF-A0AAE5A7Z6-F1
#
_entry.id   AF-A0AAE5A7Z6-F1
#
_cell.length_a   1.000
_cell.length_b   1.000
_cell.length_c   1.000
_cell.angle_alpha   90.00
_cell.angle_beta   90.00
_cell.angle_gamma   90.00
#
_symmetry.space_group_name_H-M   'P 1'
#
loop_
_entity.id
_entity.type
_entity.pdbx_description
1 polymer ?
#
loop_
_entity_poly.entity_id
_entity_poly.type
_entity_poly.pdbx_seq_one_letter_code
_entity_poly.pdbx_strand_id
1 'polypeptide(L)' 'RVDHVVDVSEELDVPAVLLRPDGHVAWAGDDEQELLSQLPQWFGAAAG' A
#
# COMPACT_ATOMS: atom_id res chain seq x y z
N ARG A 1 8.93 -2.18 9.31
CA ARG A 1 8.82 -0.70 9.26
C ARG A 1 8.23 -0.39 7.90
N VAL A 2 7.01 0.13 7.88
CA VAL A 2 6.39 0.65 6.65
C VAL A 2 6.70 2.14 6.66
N ASP A 3 7.39 2.62 5.63
CA ASP A 3 7.63 4.05 5.45
C ASP A 3 6.49 4.60 4.58
N HIS A 4 5.72 5.54 5.13
CA HIS A 4 4.66 6.23 4.40
C HIS A 4 5.30 7.40 3.64
N VAL A 5 5.55 7.19 2.34
CA VAL A 5 6.02 8.24 1.44
C VAL A 5 4.80 8.84 0.76
N VAL A 6 4.39 10.03 1.18
CA VAL A 6 3.44 10.85 0.43
C VAL A 6 4.23 11.54 -0.66
N ASP A 7 4.29 10.95 -1.84
CA ASP A 7 4.72 11.66 -3.04
C ASP A 7 3.47 12.10 -3.81
N VAL A 8 3.37 13.40 -4.10
CA VAL A 8 2.34 13.93 -4.98
C VAL A 8 2.80 13.67 -6.42
N SER A 9 2.74 12.41 -6.83
CA SER A 9 2.89 12.05 -8.22
C SER A 9 1.56 12.29 -8.92
N GLU A 10 1.52 13.25 -9.85
CA GLU A 10 0.33 13.71 -10.58
C GLU A 10 -0.31 12.67 -11.53
N GLU A 11 0.01 11.37 -11.41
CA GLU A 11 -0.48 10.29 -12.28
C GLU A 11 -0.73 8.96 -11.54
N LEU A 12 -1.32 9.01 -10.33
CA LEU A 12 -1.99 7.82 -9.79
C LEU A 12 -3.48 7.92 -10.12
N ASP A 13 -3.95 7.08 -11.06
CA ASP A 13 -5.37 6.92 -11.41
C ASP A 13 -6.24 6.43 -10.23
N VAL A 14 -5.61 6.14 -9.08
CA VAL A 14 -6.24 5.67 -7.85
C VAL A 14 -5.77 6.50 -6.65
N PRO A 15 -6.61 6.66 -5.62
CA PRO A 15 -6.31 7.54 -4.49
C PRO A 15 -5.24 7.00 -3.52
N ALA A 16 -4.94 5.70 -3.52
CA ALA A 16 -3.91 5.12 -2.68
C ALA A 16 -3.19 3.93 -3.33
N VAL A 17 -1.92 3.74 -2.97
CA VAL A 17 -1.10 2.60 -3.37
C VAL A 17 -0.31 2.03 -2.19
N LEU A 18 -0.17 0.71 -2.16
CA LEU A 18 0.68 -0.01 -1.22
C LEU A 18 1.97 -0.44 -1.93
N LEU A 19 3.11 0.09 -1.51
CA LEU A 19 4.41 -0.21 -2.11
C LEU A 19 5.22 -1.19 -1.25
N ARG A 20 5.84 -2.16 -1.91
CA ARG A 20 6.78 -3.09 -1.30
C ARG A 20 8.16 -2.44 -1.15
N PRO A 21 9.02 -2.97 -0.25
CA PRO A 21 10.38 -2.48 -0.08
C PRO A 21 11.27 -2.57 -1.34
N ASP A 22 10.88 -3.39 -2.32
CA ASP A 22 11.54 -3.52 -3.62
C ASP A 22 11.03 -2.49 -4.67
N GLY A 23 10.14 -1.57 -4.27
CA GLY A 23 9.56 -0.55 -5.13
C GLY A 23 8.36 -1.02 -5.96
N HIS A 24 7.91 -2.28 -5.84
CA HIS A 24 6.75 -2.77 -6.58
C HIS A 24 5.42 -2.45 -5.89
N VAL A 25 4.38 -2.20 -6.68
CA VAL A 25 3.00 -2.02 -6.19
C VAL A 25 2.41 -3.37 -5.77
N ALA A 26 2.01 -3.49 -4.51
CA ALA A 26 1.28 -4.64 -3.98
C ALA A 26 -0.24 -4.46 -4.05
N TRP A 27 -0.72 -3.22 -4.02
CA TRP A 27 -2.14 -2.87 -4.16
C TRP A 27 -2.29 -1.40 -4.59
N ALA A 28 -3.39 -1.08 -5.28
CA ALA A 28 -3.73 0.23 -5.81
C ALA A 28 -5.25 0.36 -5.87
N GLY A 29 -5.84 1.32 -5.15
CA GLY A 29 -7.31 1.45 -5.09
C GLY A 29 -7.79 2.52 -4.12
N ASP A 30 -9.09 2.50 -3.85
CA ASP A 30 -9.80 3.41 -2.96
C ASP A 30 -10.51 2.72 -1.78
N ASP A 31 -10.52 1.39 -1.76
CA ASP A 31 -11.13 0.59 -0.71
C ASP A 31 -10.14 0.25 0.40
N GLU A 32 -10.34 0.86 1.57
CA GLU A 32 -9.55 0.61 2.77
C GLU A 32 -9.67 -0.83 3.28
N GLN A 33 -10.83 -1.48 3.12
CA GLN A 33 -11.03 -2.86 3.56
C GLN A 33 -10.27 -3.83 2.66
N GLU A 34 -10.19 -3.54 1.37
CA GLU A 34 -9.36 -4.30 0.45
C GLU A 34 -7.87 -4.12 0.81
N LEU A 35 -7.43 -2.88 1.05
CA LEU A 35 -6.08 -2.59 1.52
C LEU A 35 -5.73 -3.39 2.80
N LEU A 36 -6.61 -3.38 3.80
CA LEU A 36 -6.42 -4.12 5.06
C LEU A 36 -6.35 -5.64 4.84
N SER A 37 -7.04 -6.16 3.82
CA SER A 37 -6.97 -7.58 3.45
C SER A 37 -5.67 -7.94 2.72
N GLN A 38 -5.08 -6.99 1.99
CA GLN A 38 -3.82 -7.18 1.26
C GLN A 38 -2.58 -7.03 2.16
N LEU A 39 -2.66 -6.23 3.23
CA LEU A 39 -1.53 -5.97 4.13
C LEU A 39 -0.90 -7.26 4.68
N PRO A 40 -1.65 -8.23 5.25
CA PRO A 40 -1.07 -9.46 5.78
C PRO A 40 -0.43 -10.36 4.72
N GLN A 41 -0.94 -10.32 3.48
CA GLN A 41 -0.42 -11.13 2.39
C GLN A 41 1.01 -10.73 2.02
N TRP A 42 1.32 -9.43 2.08
CA TRP A 42 2.61 -8.90 1.60
C TRP A 42 3.56 -8.49 2.73
N PHE A 43 3.03 -8.12 3.89
CA PHE A 43 3.81 -7.64 5.03
C PHE A 43 3.74 -8.55 6.26
N GLY A 44 2.94 -9.62 6.21
CA GLY A 44 2.71 -10.50 7.36
C GLY A 44 1.77 -9.90 8.41
N ALA A 45 1.54 -10.63 9.49
CA ALA A 45 0.65 -10.18 10.56
C ALA A 45 1.12 -8.83 11.15
N ALA A 46 0.16 -7.97 11.50
CA ALA A 46 0.44 -6.71 12.17
C ALA A 46 1.21 -6.96 13.47
N ALA A 47 2.33 -6.26 13.66
CA ALA A 47 3.03 -6.26 14.93
C ALA A 47 2.23 -5.40 15.91
N GLY A 48 1.57 -6.05 16.87
CA GLY A 48 0.87 -5.40 17.99
C GLY A 48 1.81 -4.78 19.02
#